data_AF-A0A0L1IXC6-F1
#
_entry.id   AF-A0A0L1IXC6-F1
#
_cell.length_a   1.000
_cell.length_b   1.000
_cell.length_c   1.000
_cell.angle_alpha   90.00
_cell.angle_beta   90.00
_cell.angle_gamma   90.00
#
_symmetry.space_group_name_H-M   'P 1'
#
loop_
_entity.id
_entity.type
_entity.pdbx_description
1 polymer ?
#
loop_
_entity_poly.entity_id
_entity_poly.type
_entity_poly.pdbx_seq_one_letter_code
_entity_poly.pdbx_strand_id
1 'polypeptide(L)'
;MAPVTIPQFLLPRGIPSTRAFQSLSRANATHHRIRTTTRRCASDNSKPRVLEQPDKFRPPSHPARRVVQTRNGRVLGREPINYGPKLTEKEREEQKRKQYPNMFPPEGTVMYKFLTNRWIHIWIAMSVLTTLATFTFTTNFKRSSPFAHLLPSWSDLLWHPIDTVSQALAVFRMHVQHTSVQTREKRHQRIEDAEKRRQYRIAHGLEEPTEEQGKTETEVVDDQSPIAADAEAKQGDGEYVDWEGKKRPVKKWLGIW
;
A
#
# COMPACT_ATOMS: atom_id res chain seq x y z
N MET A 1 -19.26 62.03 -5.50
CA MET A 1 -19.53 60.58 -5.38
C MET A 1 -18.25 59.91 -4.92
N ALA A 2 -18.25 59.26 -3.75
CA ALA A 2 -17.06 58.64 -3.18
C ALA A 2 -16.77 57.29 -3.86
N PRO A 3 -15.49 56.90 -4.06
CA PRO A 3 -15.15 55.62 -4.66
C PRO A 3 -15.49 54.46 -3.72
N VAL A 4 -16.12 53.42 -4.27
CA VAL A 4 -16.46 52.19 -3.54
C VAL A 4 -15.20 51.33 -3.41
N THR A 5 -14.66 51.23 -2.19
CA THR A 5 -13.51 50.37 -1.87
C THR A 5 -13.96 48.91 -1.79
N ILE A 6 -13.62 48.10 -2.80
CA ILE A 6 -13.92 46.67 -2.80
C ILE A 6 -13.06 45.98 -1.73
N PRO A 7 -13.66 45.21 -0.80
CA PRO A 7 -12.91 44.58 0.27
C PRO A 7 -12.04 43.43 -0.24
N GLN A 8 -10.80 43.35 0.26
CA GLN A 8 -9.72 42.47 -0.20
C GLN A 8 -10.00 40.95 -0.12
N PHE A 9 -11.09 40.51 0.51
CA PHE A 9 -11.49 39.10 0.53
C PHE A 9 -12.26 38.65 -0.71
N LEU A 10 -12.71 39.60 -1.56
CA LEU A 10 -13.39 39.31 -2.83
C LEU A 10 -12.42 39.19 -4.02
N LEU A 11 -11.12 39.44 -3.80
CA LEU A 11 -10.09 39.23 -4.82
C LEU A 11 -9.48 37.83 -4.67
N PRO A 12 -9.23 37.09 -5.76
CA PRO A 12 -8.59 35.79 -5.71
C PRO A 12 -7.21 35.95 -5.08
N ARG A 13 -7.03 35.39 -3.87
CA ARG A 13 -5.74 35.41 -3.19
C ARG A 13 -4.77 34.53 -3.97
N GLY A 14 -3.73 35.15 -4.54
CA GLY A 14 -2.60 34.43 -5.11
C GLY A 14 -1.89 33.57 -4.04
N ILE A 15 -1.11 32.60 -4.52
CA ILE A 15 -0.39 31.62 -3.71
C ILE A 15 0.52 32.35 -2.70
N PRO A 16 0.50 32.01 -1.40
CA PRO A 16 1.27 32.72 -0.38
C PRO A 16 2.78 32.60 -0.64
N SER A 17 3.50 33.73 -0.54
CA SER A 17 4.94 33.79 -0.79
C SER A 17 5.73 33.12 0.34
N THR A 18 6.83 32.48 -0.02
CA THR A 18 7.76 31.77 0.89
C THR A 18 8.29 32.64 2.03
N ARG A 19 8.25 33.97 1.87
CA ARG A 19 8.67 34.96 2.87
C ARG A 19 7.72 35.04 4.06
N ALA A 20 6.42 34.78 3.86
CA ALA A 20 5.42 34.79 4.92
C ALA A 20 5.61 33.60 5.90
N PHE A 21 6.18 32.49 5.43
CA PHE A 21 6.48 31.33 6.28
C PHE A 21 7.72 31.54 7.17
N GLN A 22 8.68 32.38 6.76
CA GLN A 22 9.91 32.62 7.53
C GLN A 22 9.73 33.59 8.71
N SER A 23 8.72 34.45 8.69
CA SER A 23 8.47 35.37 9.82
C SER A 23 7.87 34.66 11.04
N LEU A 24 7.10 33.59 10.82
CA LEU A 24 6.49 32.80 11.88
C LEU A 24 7.50 31.94 12.65
N SER A 25 8.63 31.56 12.04
CA SER A 25 9.66 30.75 12.72
C SER A 25 10.57 31.56 13.64
N ARG A 26 10.61 32.89 13.50
CA ARG A 26 11.58 33.74 14.22
C ARG A 26 11.10 34.21 15.59
N ALA A 27 9.80 34.12 15.88
CA ALA A 27 9.21 34.58 17.13
C ALA A 27 9.49 33.66 18.35
N ASN A 28 10.02 32.45 18.15
CA ASN A 28 10.17 31.45 19.21
C ASN A 28 11.59 31.34 19.82
N ALA A 29 12.50 32.30 19.55
CA ALA A 29 13.94 32.14 19.83
C ALA A 29 14.50 33.00 20.97
N THR A 30 13.72 33.38 21.98
CA THR A 30 14.24 34.15 23.12
C THR A 30 13.73 33.64 24.45
N HIS A 31 14.28 32.54 25.01
CA HIS A 31 14.27 32.33 26.47
C HIS A 31 15.41 31.41 26.96
N HIS A 32 16.21 32.00 27.86
CA HIS A 32 17.00 31.44 28.96
C HIS A 32 18.29 30.62 28.73
N ARG A 33 19.39 31.30 29.07
CA ARG A 33 20.76 30.80 29.29
C ARG A 33 20.90 30.49 30.79
N ILE A 34 21.13 29.23 31.17
CA ILE A 34 21.58 28.85 32.52
C ILE A 34 22.89 28.06 32.37
N ARG A 35 23.94 28.58 33.00
CA ARG A 35 25.28 27.97 33.10
C ARG A 35 25.31 27.07 34.33
N THR A 36 25.65 25.80 34.16
CA THR A 36 26.12 24.94 35.25
C THR A 36 27.37 24.16 34.80
N THR A 37 28.38 24.22 35.66
CA THR A 37 29.70 23.61 35.53
C THR A 37 29.70 22.25 36.22
N THR A 38 30.00 21.16 35.50
CA THR A 38 30.44 19.90 36.12
C THR A 38 31.49 19.18 35.28
N ARG A 39 32.44 18.58 36.00
CA ARG A 39 33.72 18.03 35.53
C ARG A 39 33.55 16.65 34.88
N ARG A 40 34.57 16.30 34.08
CA ARG A 40 34.78 15.12 33.22
C ARG A 40 34.50 13.75 33.88
N CYS A 41 34.09 12.80 33.04
CA CYS A 41 34.66 11.44 32.98
C CYS A 41 34.70 10.99 31.50
N ALA A 42 35.91 10.69 31.01
CA ALA A 42 36.15 10.18 29.67
C ALA A 42 35.89 8.66 29.66
N SER A 43 34.93 8.22 28.85
CA SER A 43 34.88 6.85 28.36
C SER A 43 34.60 6.88 26.88
N ASP A 44 35.54 6.31 26.13
CA ASP A 44 35.60 6.29 24.68
C ASP A 44 34.49 5.38 24.14
N ASN A 45 33.55 5.96 23.40
CA ASN A 45 32.53 5.23 22.65
C ASN A 45 32.18 6.09 21.44
N SER A 46 32.55 5.62 20.26
CA SER A 46 32.54 6.34 18.97
C SER A 46 31.15 6.62 18.38
N LYS A 47 30.11 6.67 19.23
CA LYS A 47 28.74 7.05 18.86
C LYS A 47 28.44 8.42 19.48
N PRO A 48 27.82 9.36 18.74
CA PRO A 48 27.45 10.65 19.32
C PRO A 48 26.52 10.42 20.51
N ARG A 49 26.95 10.80 21.73
CA ARG A 49 26.10 10.80 22.94
C ARG A 49 24.97 11.81 22.74
N VAL A 50 23.85 11.34 22.23
CA VAL A 50 22.59 12.08 22.26
C VAL A 50 22.00 11.88 23.65
N LEU A 51 21.80 12.96 24.40
CA LEU A 51 21.03 12.89 25.65
C LEU A 51 19.64 12.34 25.31
N GLU A 52 19.24 11.29 26.02
CA GLU A 52 17.87 10.80 25.98
C GLU A 52 16.93 11.97 26.29
N GLN A 53 15.90 12.17 25.47
CA GLN A 53 14.94 13.22 25.74
C GLN A 53 14.34 12.97 27.13
N PRO A 54 14.34 13.97 28.04
CA PRO A 54 13.76 13.80 29.37
C PRO A 54 12.29 13.41 29.23
N ASP A 55 11.84 12.44 30.05
CA ASP A 55 10.47 11.97 29.98
C ASP A 55 9.53 13.17 30.15
N LYS A 56 8.63 13.32 29.17
CA LYS A 56 7.73 14.47 29.12
C LYS A 56 6.90 14.44 30.40
N PHE A 57 6.82 15.57 31.11
CA PHE A 57 6.03 15.64 32.34
C PHE A 57 4.60 15.15 32.08
N ARG A 58 4.29 13.96 32.59
CA ARG A 58 2.96 13.36 32.52
C ARG A 58 2.35 13.54 33.91
N PRO A 59 1.26 14.32 34.04
CA PRO A 59 0.56 14.39 35.31
C PRO A 59 0.09 12.98 35.71
N PRO A 60 -0.07 12.72 37.01
CA PRO A 60 -0.39 11.39 37.55
C PRO A 60 -1.66 10.75 36.96
N SER A 61 -2.50 11.52 36.26
CA SER A 61 -3.72 11.06 35.58
C SER A 61 -3.50 10.37 34.22
N HIS A 62 -2.33 10.52 33.59
CA HIS A 62 -2.05 9.92 32.27
C HIS A 62 -0.86 8.96 32.30
N PRO A 63 -1.08 7.69 32.68
CA PRO A 63 -0.03 6.68 32.62
C PRO A 63 0.40 6.46 31.17
N ALA A 64 1.71 6.34 30.94
CA ALA A 64 2.30 6.15 29.62
C ALA A 64 1.86 4.85 28.90
N ARG A 65 1.32 3.90 29.66
CA ARG A 65 0.83 2.60 29.18
C ARG A 65 -0.60 2.39 29.69
N ARG A 66 -1.47 1.82 28.85
CA ARG A 66 -2.82 1.41 29.24
C ARG A 66 -2.73 0.53 30.49
N VAL A 67 -3.22 1.04 31.62
CA VAL A 67 -3.24 0.29 32.88
C VAL A 67 -4.23 -0.86 32.70
N VAL A 68 -3.71 -2.07 32.54
CA VAL A 68 -4.54 -3.26 32.67
C VAL A 68 -4.86 -3.38 34.14
N GLN A 69 -6.15 -3.40 34.47
CA GLN A 69 -6.61 -3.48 35.86
C GLN A 69 -6.05 -4.76 36.47
N THR A 70 -5.13 -4.62 37.43
CA THR A 70 -4.59 -5.74 38.20
C THR A 70 -5.31 -5.79 39.53
N ARG A 71 -5.92 -6.94 39.86
CA ARG A 71 -6.45 -7.19 41.21
C ARG A 71 -5.58 -8.25 41.87
N ASN A 72 -5.07 -7.97 43.06
CA ASN A 72 -4.17 -8.87 43.81
C ASN A 72 -2.93 -9.31 43.01
N GLY A 73 -2.28 -8.38 42.30
CA GLY A 73 -1.07 -8.65 41.52
C GLY A 73 -1.28 -9.50 40.24
N ARG A 74 -2.54 -9.86 39.91
CA ARG A 74 -2.86 -10.61 38.68
C ARG A 74 -3.53 -9.70 37.66
N VAL A 75 -3.05 -9.77 36.42
CA VAL A 75 -3.64 -9.10 35.25
C VAL A 75 -5.03 -9.70 35.03
N LEU A 76 -6.09 -8.94 35.30
CA LEU A 76 -7.45 -9.38 34.97
C LEU A 76 -7.58 -9.37 33.44
N GLY A 77 -8.06 -10.48 32.88
CA GLY A 77 -8.33 -10.60 31.45
C GLY A 77 -9.31 -9.54 30.96
N ARG A 78 -9.46 -9.44 29.64
CA ARG A 78 -10.38 -8.52 28.95
C ARG A 78 -11.86 -8.90 29.12
N GLU A 79 -12.23 -9.47 30.26
CA GLU A 79 -13.63 -9.76 30.57
C GLU A 79 -14.25 -8.55 31.27
N PRO A 80 -15.49 -8.17 30.89
CA PRO A 80 -16.21 -7.10 31.58
C PRO A 80 -16.31 -7.40 33.07
N ILE A 81 -16.01 -6.40 33.90
CA ILE A 81 -16.14 -6.54 35.36
C ILE A 81 -17.63 -6.64 35.67
N ASN A 82 -18.10 -7.85 35.97
CA ASN A 82 -19.48 -8.08 36.39
C ASN A 82 -19.58 -7.80 37.89
N TYR A 83 -20.20 -6.68 38.25
CA TYR A 83 -20.41 -6.28 39.64
C TYR A 83 -21.63 -7.02 40.19
N GLY A 84 -21.39 -8.17 40.83
CA GLY A 84 -22.42 -9.00 41.44
C GLY A 84 -21.92 -10.42 41.74
N PRO A 85 -22.76 -11.26 42.35
CA PRO A 85 -22.51 -12.70 42.46
C PRO A 85 -22.22 -13.29 41.07
N LYS A 86 -21.31 -14.27 40.99
CA LYS A 86 -21.03 -14.95 39.73
C LYS A 86 -22.28 -15.68 39.27
N LEU A 87 -22.74 -15.39 38.05
CA LEU A 87 -23.87 -16.07 37.44
C LEU A 87 -23.63 -17.58 37.42
N THR A 88 -24.62 -18.33 37.90
CA THR A 88 -24.62 -19.79 37.81
C THR A 88 -24.66 -20.21 36.33
N GLU A 89 -24.20 -21.43 36.01
CA GLU A 89 -24.18 -21.90 34.62
C GLU A 89 -25.60 -21.97 34.03
N LYS A 90 -26.57 -22.37 34.86
CA LYS A 90 -28.00 -22.40 34.53
C LYS A 90 -28.55 -21.01 34.18
N GLU A 91 -28.25 -20.00 35.00
CA GLU A 91 -28.65 -18.61 34.73
C GLU A 91 -28.04 -18.07 33.43
N ARG A 92 -26.81 -18.47 33.07
CA ARG A 92 -26.20 -18.06 31.79
C ARG A 92 -26.89 -18.69 30.60
N GLU A 93 -27.31 -19.95 30.71
CA GLU A 93 -28.07 -20.62 29.66
C GLU A 93 -29.46 -20.01 29.49
N GLU A 94 -30.12 -19.66 30.59
CA GLU A 94 -31.40 -18.95 30.58
C GLU A 94 -31.26 -17.55 29.97
N GLN A 95 -30.20 -16.81 30.31
CA GLN A 95 -29.92 -15.49 29.71
C GLN A 95 -29.72 -15.56 28.20
N LYS A 96 -29.10 -16.63 27.67
CA LYS A 96 -28.92 -16.83 26.22
C LYS A 96 -30.24 -17.08 25.49
N ARG A 97 -31.19 -17.78 26.14
CA ARG A 97 -32.48 -18.16 25.55
C ARG A 97 -33.58 -17.12 25.78
N LYS A 98 -33.38 -16.15 26.66
CA LYS A 98 -34.39 -15.16 27.02
C LYS A 98 -34.55 -14.12 25.90
N GLN A 99 -35.69 -14.18 25.24
CA GLN A 99 -36.04 -13.29 24.14
C GLN A 99 -36.89 -12.10 24.64
N TYR A 100 -36.55 -10.88 24.24
CA TYR A 100 -37.35 -9.68 24.49
C TYR A 100 -37.82 -9.03 23.18
N PRO A 101 -38.86 -8.18 23.20
CA PRO A 101 -39.31 -7.44 22.03
C PRO A 101 -38.16 -6.61 21.41
N ASN A 102 -38.09 -6.54 20.08
CA ASN A 102 -37.04 -5.84 19.31
C ASN A 102 -35.60 -6.37 19.48
N MET A 103 -35.41 -7.52 20.13
CA MET A 103 -34.11 -8.18 20.12
C MET A 103 -33.88 -8.97 18.83
N PHE A 104 -32.63 -9.38 18.65
CA PHE A 104 -32.17 -10.26 17.58
C PHE A 104 -33.07 -11.49 17.46
N PRO A 105 -33.43 -11.96 16.25
CA PRO A 105 -34.37 -13.09 16.08
C PRO A 105 -33.87 -14.36 16.79
N PRO A 106 -34.77 -15.29 17.20
CA PRO A 106 -34.37 -16.46 17.96
C PRO A 106 -33.46 -17.39 17.16
N GLU A 107 -32.60 -18.11 17.88
CA GLU A 107 -31.67 -19.09 17.32
C GLU A 107 -32.43 -20.16 16.52
N GLY A 108 -31.97 -20.45 15.31
CA GLY A 108 -32.62 -21.41 14.41
C GLY A 108 -33.47 -20.77 13.30
N THR A 109 -33.85 -19.50 13.42
CA THR A 109 -34.49 -18.77 12.32
C THR A 109 -33.52 -18.51 11.17
N VAL A 110 -34.03 -18.39 9.94
CA VAL A 110 -33.22 -18.04 8.76
C VAL A 110 -32.58 -16.67 8.93
N MET A 111 -33.32 -15.70 9.49
CA MET A 111 -32.82 -14.36 9.77
C MET A 111 -31.64 -14.39 10.76
N TYR A 112 -31.74 -15.19 11.83
CA TYR A 112 -30.62 -15.39 12.75
C TYR A 112 -29.39 -15.94 12.03
N LYS A 113 -29.57 -16.98 11.20
CA LYS A 113 -28.49 -17.60 10.43
C LYS A 113 -27.86 -16.62 9.44
N PHE A 114 -28.66 -15.79 8.77
CA PHE A 114 -28.16 -14.79 7.84
C PHE A 114 -27.30 -13.74 8.55
N LEU A 115 -27.77 -13.15 9.65
CA LEU A 115 -27.07 -12.07 10.35
C LEU A 115 -25.83 -12.55 11.14
N THR A 116 -25.84 -13.79 11.65
CA THR A 116 -24.72 -14.30 12.47
C THR A 116 -23.65 -15.01 11.66
N ASN A 117 -23.98 -15.58 10.50
CA ASN A 117 -23.04 -16.41 9.77
C ASN A 117 -22.05 -15.57 8.96
N ARG A 118 -20.78 -15.57 9.40
CA ARG A 118 -19.72 -14.82 8.73
C ARG A 118 -19.41 -15.35 7.32
N TRP A 119 -19.60 -16.64 7.06
CA TRP A 119 -19.39 -17.20 5.73
C TRP A 119 -20.37 -16.68 4.69
N ILE A 120 -21.63 -16.48 5.07
CA ILE A 120 -22.66 -15.92 4.18
C ILE A 120 -22.28 -14.50 3.77
N HIS A 121 -21.86 -13.66 4.73
CA HIS A 121 -21.41 -12.30 4.45
C HIS A 121 -20.17 -12.28 3.57
N ILE A 122 -19.18 -13.13 3.84
CA ILE A 122 -17.98 -13.24 3.02
C ILE A 122 -18.36 -13.67 1.59
N TRP A 123 -19.22 -14.68 1.44
CA TRP A 123 -19.62 -15.18 0.13
C TRP A 123 -20.38 -14.11 -0.67
N ILE A 124 -21.33 -13.41 -0.04
CA ILE A 124 -22.07 -12.31 -0.68
C ILE A 124 -21.12 -11.17 -1.05
N ALA A 125 -20.30 -10.70 -0.12
CA ALA A 125 -19.36 -9.61 -0.38
C ALA A 125 -18.37 -9.97 -1.50
N MET A 126 -17.81 -11.19 -1.47
CA MET A 126 -16.91 -11.68 -2.50
C MET A 126 -17.61 -11.84 -3.85
N SER A 127 -18.87 -12.32 -3.88
CA SER A 127 -19.63 -12.48 -5.12
C SER A 127 -19.95 -11.12 -5.78
N VAL A 128 -20.39 -10.14 -4.99
CA VAL A 128 -20.68 -8.78 -5.48
C VAL A 128 -19.40 -8.10 -5.95
N LEU A 129 -18.30 -8.23 -5.19
CA LEU A 129 -17.02 -7.66 -5.59
C LEU A 129 -16.49 -8.30 -6.89
N THR A 130 -16.57 -9.62 -7.01
CA THR A 130 -16.09 -10.36 -8.19
C THR A 130 -16.91 -10.02 -9.43
N THR A 131 -18.25 -10.01 -9.31
CA THR A 131 -19.14 -9.65 -10.44
C THR A 131 -18.91 -8.21 -10.88
N LEU A 132 -18.82 -7.24 -9.95
CA LEU A 132 -18.52 -5.85 -10.27
C LEU A 132 -17.13 -5.69 -10.91
N ALA A 133 -16.12 -6.41 -10.42
CA ALA A 133 -14.79 -6.42 -11.01
C ALA A 133 -14.81 -6.95 -12.44
N THR A 134 -15.46 -8.09 -12.70
CA THR A 134 -15.60 -8.63 -14.07
C THR A 134 -16.41 -7.71 -14.98
N PHE A 135 -17.47 -7.08 -14.49
CA PHE A 135 -18.29 -6.14 -15.27
C PHE A 135 -17.52 -4.87 -15.64
N THR A 136 -16.82 -4.27 -14.68
CA THR A 136 -16.00 -3.08 -14.94
C THR A 136 -14.81 -3.39 -15.84
N PHE A 137 -14.16 -4.54 -15.64
CA PHE A 137 -13.09 -5.04 -16.50
C PHE A 137 -13.55 -5.23 -17.95
N THR A 138 -14.65 -5.98 -18.16
CA THR A 138 -15.19 -6.22 -19.52
C THR A 138 -15.67 -4.93 -20.20
N THR A 139 -16.26 -4.00 -19.44
CA THR A 139 -16.68 -2.70 -19.97
C THR A 139 -15.48 -1.83 -20.38
N ASN A 140 -14.43 -1.80 -19.56
CA ASN A 140 -13.20 -1.07 -19.89
C ASN A 140 -12.50 -1.70 -21.10
N PHE A 141 -12.38 -3.03 -21.12
CA PHE A 141 -11.81 -3.77 -22.24
C PHE A 141 -12.55 -3.48 -23.55
N LYS A 142 -13.88 -3.48 -23.54
CA LYS A 142 -14.68 -3.14 -24.73
C LYS A 142 -14.46 -1.72 -25.24
N ARG A 143 -14.07 -0.78 -24.37
CA ARG A 143 -13.81 0.63 -24.75
C ARG A 143 -12.39 0.87 -25.23
N SER A 144 -11.41 0.17 -24.66
CA SER A 144 -9.98 0.42 -24.88
C SER A 144 -9.33 -0.55 -25.88
N SER A 145 -9.87 -1.77 -26.02
CA SER A 145 -9.27 -2.79 -26.87
C SER A 145 -9.81 -2.73 -28.31
N PRO A 146 -8.95 -2.87 -29.34
CA PRO A 146 -9.41 -3.00 -30.72
C PRO A 146 -10.03 -4.38 -31.01
N PHE A 147 -9.77 -5.36 -30.16
CA PHE A 147 -10.23 -6.75 -30.31
C PHE A 147 -11.57 -7.04 -29.62
N ALA A 148 -12.29 -6.01 -29.21
CA ALA A 148 -13.57 -6.16 -28.48
C ALA A 148 -14.63 -6.95 -29.25
N HIS A 149 -14.58 -6.93 -30.59
CA HIS A 149 -15.50 -7.65 -31.47
C HIS A 149 -15.27 -9.17 -31.50
N LEU A 150 -14.09 -9.64 -31.07
CA LEU A 150 -13.75 -11.06 -31.03
C LEU A 150 -14.19 -11.75 -29.73
N LEU A 151 -14.76 -10.98 -28.78
CA LEU A 151 -15.24 -11.53 -27.52
C LEU A 151 -16.48 -12.40 -27.75
N PRO A 152 -16.55 -13.59 -27.12
CA PRO A 152 -17.73 -14.43 -27.18
C PRO A 152 -18.94 -13.74 -26.53
N SER A 153 -20.14 -14.09 -27.00
CA SER A 153 -21.38 -13.61 -26.41
C SER A 153 -21.56 -14.19 -25.01
N TRP A 154 -22.22 -13.45 -24.12
CA TRP A 154 -22.58 -13.95 -22.78
C TRP A 154 -23.49 -15.19 -22.83
N SER A 155 -24.22 -15.41 -23.93
CA SER A 155 -25.04 -16.61 -24.14
C SER A 155 -24.20 -17.88 -24.30
N ASP A 156 -23.01 -17.80 -24.90
CA ASP A 156 -22.15 -18.97 -25.14
C ASP A 156 -21.55 -19.50 -23.84
N LEU A 157 -21.43 -18.65 -22.81
CA LEU A 157 -20.95 -19.07 -21.49
C LEU A 157 -21.83 -20.16 -20.86
N LEU A 158 -23.13 -20.17 -21.17
CA LEU A 158 -24.08 -21.15 -20.61
C LEU A 158 -23.98 -22.52 -21.30
N TRP A 159 -23.66 -22.56 -22.59
CA TRP A 159 -23.61 -23.79 -23.38
C TRP A 159 -22.20 -24.37 -23.51
N HIS A 160 -21.19 -23.49 -23.66
CA HIS A 160 -19.79 -23.84 -23.87
C HIS A 160 -18.89 -23.02 -22.92
N PRO A 161 -18.91 -23.30 -21.60
CA PRO A 161 -18.21 -22.48 -20.61
C PRO A 161 -16.69 -22.51 -20.79
N ILE A 162 -16.12 -23.67 -21.12
CA ILE A 162 -14.67 -23.86 -21.25
C ILE A 162 -14.15 -23.15 -22.49
N ASP A 163 -14.82 -23.34 -23.63
CA ASP A 163 -14.43 -22.72 -24.91
C ASP A 163 -14.52 -21.20 -24.83
N THR A 164 -15.62 -20.69 -24.25
CA THR A 164 -15.84 -19.25 -24.02
C THR A 164 -14.70 -18.62 -23.21
N VAL A 165 -14.29 -19.27 -22.11
CA VAL A 165 -13.19 -18.77 -21.27
C VAL A 165 -11.87 -18.83 -22.04
N SER A 166 -11.59 -19.90 -22.77
CA SER A 166 -10.37 -20.04 -23.56
C SER A 166 -10.26 -18.97 -24.66
N GLN A 167 -11.38 -18.67 -25.34
CA GLN A 167 -11.46 -17.62 -26.36
C GLN A 167 -11.28 -16.23 -25.73
N ALA A 168 -11.93 -15.96 -24.60
CA ALA A 168 -11.75 -14.69 -23.88
C ALA A 168 -10.28 -14.49 -23.45
N LEU A 169 -9.61 -15.54 -22.99
CA LEU A 169 -8.17 -15.50 -22.67
C LEU A 169 -7.29 -15.29 -23.90
N ALA A 170 -7.62 -15.91 -25.04
CA ALA A 170 -6.91 -15.69 -26.30
C ALA A 170 -7.02 -14.22 -26.76
N VAL A 171 -8.22 -13.65 -26.71
CA VAL A 171 -8.47 -12.23 -27.04
C VAL A 171 -7.74 -11.30 -26.06
N PHE A 172 -7.73 -11.63 -24.77
CA PHE A 172 -6.96 -10.89 -23.77
C PHE A 172 -5.46 -10.94 -24.06
N ARG A 173 -4.91 -12.11 -24.43
CA ARG A 173 -3.50 -12.23 -24.85
C ARG A 173 -3.18 -11.34 -26.05
N MET A 174 -4.04 -11.29 -27.07
CA MET A 174 -3.85 -10.38 -28.22
C MET A 174 -3.84 -8.91 -27.79
N HIS A 175 -4.74 -8.52 -26.88
CA HIS A 175 -4.74 -7.17 -26.31
C HIS A 175 -3.43 -6.85 -25.59
N VAL A 176 -2.94 -7.75 -24.74
CA VAL A 176 -1.66 -7.59 -24.05
C VAL A 176 -0.51 -7.48 -25.06
N GLN A 177 -0.45 -8.35 -26.06
CA GLN A 177 0.55 -8.29 -27.13
C GLN A 177 0.53 -6.94 -27.84
N HIS A 178 -0.64 -6.46 -28.25
CA HIS A 178 -0.79 -5.15 -28.89
C HIS A 178 -0.31 -4.00 -27.99
N THR A 179 -0.71 -3.98 -26.70
CA THR A 179 -0.24 -2.95 -25.76
C THR A 179 1.27 -3.01 -25.51
N SER A 180 1.86 -4.21 -25.53
CA SER A 180 3.30 -4.41 -25.38
C SER A 180 4.06 -3.86 -26.58
N VAL A 181 3.58 -4.12 -27.80
CA VAL A 181 4.16 -3.60 -29.04
C VAL A 181 4.10 -2.07 -29.07
N GLN A 182 2.93 -1.49 -28.78
CA GLN A 182 2.79 -0.03 -28.73
C GLN A 182 3.69 0.63 -27.68
N THR A 183 3.85 -0.03 -26.53
CA THR A 183 4.72 0.47 -25.46
C THR A 183 6.18 0.38 -25.87
N ARG A 184 6.59 -0.71 -26.50
CA ARG A 184 7.94 -0.89 -27.05
C ARG A 184 8.25 0.16 -28.12
N GLU A 185 7.34 0.41 -29.04
CA GLU A 185 7.48 1.47 -30.06
C GLU A 185 7.65 2.86 -29.42
N LYS A 186 6.83 3.19 -28.41
CA LYS A 186 6.97 4.45 -27.66
C LYS A 186 8.32 4.55 -26.94
N ARG A 187 8.87 3.43 -26.43
CA ARG A 187 10.21 3.42 -25.85
C ARG A 187 11.29 3.63 -26.91
N HIS A 188 11.19 2.94 -28.05
CA HIS A 188 12.12 3.15 -29.18
C HIS A 188 12.15 4.59 -29.65
N GLN A 189 10.98 5.23 -29.83
CA GLN A 189 10.90 6.64 -30.22
C GLN A 189 11.60 7.57 -29.22
N ARG A 190 11.50 7.29 -27.91
CA ARG A 190 12.20 8.08 -26.88
C ARG A 190 13.72 7.92 -26.96
N ILE A 191 14.19 6.71 -27.24
CA ILE A 191 15.62 6.41 -27.40
C ILE A 191 16.14 7.10 -28.67
N GLU A 192 15.46 6.95 -29.81
CA GLU A 192 15.81 7.61 -31.07
C GLU A 192 15.86 9.14 -30.91
N ASP A 193 14.91 9.73 -30.18
CA ASP A 193 14.92 11.17 -29.90
C ASP A 193 16.08 11.58 -29.00
N ALA A 194 16.51 10.73 -28.05
CA ALA A 194 17.69 10.99 -27.22
C ALA A 194 18.98 10.88 -28.05
N GLU A 195 19.08 9.89 -28.94
CA GLU A 195 20.20 9.69 -29.84
C GLU A 195 20.34 10.83 -30.85
N LYS A 196 19.25 11.27 -31.48
CA LYS A 196 19.26 12.45 -32.37
C LYS A 196 19.78 13.69 -31.65
N ARG A 197 19.34 13.92 -30.40
CA ARG A 197 19.85 15.03 -29.57
C ARG A 197 21.34 14.87 -29.27
N ARG A 198 21.80 13.65 -29.02
CA ARG A 198 23.23 13.35 -28.78
C ARG A 198 24.05 13.60 -30.04
N GLN A 199 23.63 13.08 -31.19
CA GLN A 199 24.26 13.31 -32.49
C GLN A 199 24.34 14.80 -32.82
N TYR A 200 23.27 15.56 -32.54
CA TYR A 200 23.26 17.01 -32.72
C TYR A 200 24.34 17.72 -31.86
N ARG A 201 24.49 17.33 -30.59
CA ARG A 201 25.50 17.90 -29.69
C ARG A 201 26.92 17.58 -30.14
N ILE A 202 27.17 16.34 -30.57
CA ILE A 202 28.47 15.91 -31.11
C ILE A 202 28.80 16.69 -32.38
N ALA A 203 27.85 16.81 -33.31
CA ALA A 203 28.04 17.56 -34.56
C ALA A 203 28.32 19.06 -34.35
N HIS A 204 27.80 19.63 -33.26
CA HIS A 204 28.07 21.02 -32.87
C HIS A 204 29.27 21.17 -31.92
N GLY A 205 30.04 20.10 -31.70
CA GLY A 205 31.26 20.12 -30.89
C GLY A 205 31.03 20.33 -29.37
N LEU A 206 29.80 20.13 -28.89
CA LEU A 206 29.45 20.25 -27.46
C LEU A 206 29.76 18.97 -26.67
N GLU A 207 29.92 17.83 -27.34
CA GLU A 207 30.30 16.53 -26.75
C GLU A 207 31.34 15.83 -27.66
N GLU A 208 32.36 15.21 -27.08
CA GLU A 208 33.32 14.39 -27.84
C GLU A 208 32.66 13.09 -28.34
N PRO A 209 32.98 12.63 -29.56
CA PRO A 209 32.44 11.38 -30.08
C PRO A 209 32.92 10.23 -29.17
N THR A 210 31.98 9.62 -28.46
CA THR A 210 32.23 8.49 -27.57
C THR A 210 32.52 7.21 -28.38
N GLU A 211 33.59 7.21 -29.18
CA GLU A 211 34.16 5.98 -29.72
C GLU A 211 35.11 5.32 -28.70
N GLU A 212 35.57 6.05 -27.67
CA GLU A 212 36.54 5.53 -26.68
C GLU A 212 35.93 4.91 -25.40
N GLN A 213 34.62 5.01 -25.14
CA GLN A 213 34.00 4.42 -23.93
C GLN A 213 33.16 3.16 -24.22
N GLY A 214 33.40 2.49 -25.35
CA GLY A 214 32.73 1.25 -25.74
C GLY A 214 33.10 -0.01 -24.94
N LYS A 215 33.64 0.10 -23.72
CA LYS A 215 33.92 -1.06 -22.83
C LYS A 215 33.35 -0.96 -21.43
N THR A 216 32.67 0.14 -21.10
CA THR A 216 31.87 0.23 -19.89
C THR A 216 30.42 0.35 -20.33
N GLU A 217 29.91 -0.74 -20.91
CA GLU A 217 28.48 -0.98 -20.96
C GLU A 217 28.00 -0.99 -19.51
N THR A 218 27.62 0.18 -19.01
CA THR A 218 26.62 0.26 -17.97
C THR A 218 25.39 -0.38 -18.55
N GLU A 219 25.29 -1.68 -18.27
CA GLU A 219 24.10 -2.47 -18.20
C GLU A 219 22.99 -1.60 -17.58
N VAL A 220 22.29 -0.84 -18.43
CA VAL A 220 20.98 -0.31 -18.06
C VAL A 220 20.08 -1.52 -18.15
N VAL A 221 20.13 -2.33 -17.08
CA VAL A 221 19.20 -3.42 -16.82
C VAL A 221 17.82 -2.78 -16.88
N ASP A 222 17.09 -3.05 -17.95
CA ASP A 222 15.70 -2.65 -18.14
C ASP A 222 14.85 -3.57 -17.23
N ASP A 223 14.89 -3.31 -15.92
CA ASP A 223 14.22 -4.06 -14.82
C ASP A 223 12.67 -4.06 -14.88
N GLN A 224 12.08 -3.70 -16.03
CA GLN A 224 10.64 -3.44 -16.18
C GLN A 224 9.97 -4.27 -17.30
N SER A 225 10.56 -5.38 -17.73
CA SER A 225 9.97 -6.30 -18.70
C SER A 225 9.72 -7.67 -18.06
N PRO A 226 8.46 -8.11 -17.83
CA PRO A 226 8.15 -9.42 -17.23
C PRO A 226 8.18 -10.53 -18.30
N ILE A 227 9.22 -10.57 -19.12
CA ILE A 227 9.50 -11.68 -20.02
C ILE A 227 10.83 -12.25 -19.55
N ALA A 228 10.73 -13.35 -18.80
CA ALA A 228 11.88 -14.17 -18.47
C ALA A 228 12.53 -14.58 -19.79
N ALA A 229 13.79 -14.20 -19.98
CA ALA A 229 14.63 -14.87 -20.93
C ALA A 229 14.70 -16.34 -20.52
N ASP A 230 14.37 -17.24 -21.44
CA ASP A 230 14.55 -18.67 -21.28
C ASP A 230 16.05 -18.97 -21.10
N ALA A 231 16.50 -18.91 -19.85
CA ALA A 231 17.81 -19.39 -19.44
C ALA A 231 17.66 -20.89 -19.14
N GLU A 232 17.97 -21.68 -20.16
CA GLU A 232 18.17 -23.11 -20.06
C GLU A 232 19.08 -23.46 -18.86
N ALA A 233 18.58 -24.38 -18.02
CA ALA A 233 19.32 -25.33 -17.19
C ALA A 233 20.65 -24.85 -16.56
N LYS A 234 20.56 -24.28 -15.36
CA LYS A 234 21.55 -24.56 -14.29
C LYS A 234 20.85 -25.13 -13.06
N GLN A 235 21.00 -26.44 -12.90
CA GLN A 235 20.76 -27.14 -11.65
C GLN A 235 21.77 -26.66 -10.58
N GLY A 236 21.27 -26.39 -9.37
CA GLY A 236 22.05 -26.01 -8.17
C GLY A 236 22.20 -24.49 -8.06
N ASP A 237 21.79 -23.80 -7.00
CA ASP A 237 21.61 -24.14 -5.59
C ASP A 237 20.51 -23.21 -5.03
N GLY A 238 19.66 -23.70 -4.13
CA GLY A 238 18.43 -23.03 -3.72
C GLY A 238 18.63 -21.91 -2.71
N GLU A 239 19.46 -20.91 -3.02
CA GLU A 239 19.78 -19.79 -2.12
C GLU A 239 19.36 -18.43 -2.71
N TYR A 240 18.61 -17.64 -1.94
CA TYR A 240 18.27 -16.26 -2.26
C TYR A 240 19.06 -15.29 -1.35
N VAL A 241 19.42 -14.12 -1.87
CA VAL A 241 20.13 -13.06 -1.13
C VAL A 241 19.11 -12.07 -0.58
N ASP A 242 18.94 -12.06 0.74
CA ASP A 242 18.08 -11.06 1.40
C ASP A 242 18.65 -9.65 1.23
N TRP A 243 17.82 -8.62 1.44
CA TRP A 243 18.19 -7.18 1.41
C TRP A 243 19.37 -6.79 2.33
N GLU A 244 19.77 -7.67 3.25
CA GLU A 244 20.95 -7.53 4.12
C GLU A 244 22.20 -8.28 3.62
N GLY A 245 22.18 -8.80 2.39
CA GLY A 245 23.31 -9.50 1.76
C GLY A 245 23.58 -10.93 2.26
N LYS A 246 22.66 -11.51 3.03
CA LYS A 246 22.82 -12.87 3.60
C LYS A 246 22.13 -13.88 2.69
N LYS A 247 22.86 -14.94 2.32
CA LYS A 247 22.32 -16.08 1.56
C LYS A 247 21.46 -16.94 2.47
N ARG A 248 20.20 -17.18 2.08
CA ARG A 248 19.28 -18.07 2.80
C ARG A 248 18.66 -19.10 1.86
N PRO A 249 18.42 -20.33 2.35
CA PRO A 249 17.79 -21.36 1.54
C PRO A 249 16.32 -21.04 1.27
N VAL A 250 15.87 -21.24 0.03
CA VAL A 250 14.48 -21.04 -0.40
C VAL A 250 13.59 -22.11 0.24
N LYS A 251 12.64 -21.68 1.07
CA LYS A 251 11.72 -22.58 1.77
C LYS A 251 10.63 -23.06 0.80
N LYS A 252 10.78 -24.29 0.32
CA LYS A 252 9.81 -24.98 -0.57
C LYS A 252 8.47 -25.16 0.16
N TRP A 253 7.41 -24.54 -0.33
CA TRP A 253 6.04 -24.81 0.11
C TRP A 253 5.25 -25.33 -1.09
N LEU A 254 4.66 -26.52 -0.96
CA LEU A 254 3.80 -27.15 -1.98
C LEU A 254 4.47 -27.49 -3.33
N GLY A 255 5.78 -27.78 -3.34
CA GLY A 255 6.43 -28.49 -4.45
C GLY A 255 6.63 -27.70 -5.75
N ILE A 256 6.48 -26.37 -5.72
CA ILE A 256 6.73 -25.50 -6.86
C ILE A 256 7.99 -24.66 -6.54
N TRP A 257 8.87 -24.56 -7.52
CA TRP A 257 10.20 -23.94 -7.44
C TRP A 257 10.14 -22.44 -7.12
#